data_AF-A0A1C7PI81-F1
#
_entry.id   AF-A0A1C7PI81-F1
#
_cell.length_a   1.000
_cell.length_b   1.000
_cell.length_c   1.000
_cell.angle_alpha   90.00
_cell.angle_beta   90.00
_cell.angle_gamma   90.00
#
_symmetry.space_group_name_H-M   'P 1'
#
loop_
_entity.id
_entity.type
_entity.pdbx_description
1 polymer ?
#
loop_
_entity_poly.entity_id
_entity_poly.type
_entity_poly.pdbx_seq_one_letter_code
_entity_poly.pdbx_strand_id
1 'polypeptide(L)'
;MELDLQQLVFDPVRYTPQEIEECFEDPFGIRLMPDDVAWTKDARYFCLAKTLKGRPLLIVYWSNGKTARVVGIREMTDAEQHYYNRKHADI
;
A
#
# COMPACT_ATOMS: atom_id res chain seq x y z
N MET A 1 -3.58 -9.21 -10.37
CA MET A 1 -3.51 -7.74 -10.54
C MET A 1 -2.05 -7.42 -10.80
N GLU A 2 -1.74 -6.80 -11.93
CA GLU A 2 -0.34 -6.46 -12.27
C GLU A 2 0.03 -5.07 -11.74
N LEU A 3 1.25 -4.94 -11.23
CA LEU A 3 1.80 -3.67 -10.75
C LEU A 3 2.44 -2.91 -11.91
N ASP A 4 1.90 -1.72 -12.19
CA ASP A 4 2.46 -0.78 -13.15
C ASP A 4 3.38 0.20 -12.41
N LEU A 5 4.69 -0.01 -12.56
CA LEU A 5 5.75 0.81 -11.99
C LEU A 5 6.37 1.81 -13.00
N GLN A 6 5.76 1.97 -14.19
CA GLN A 6 6.33 2.80 -15.26
C GLN A 6 6.28 4.29 -14.97
N GLN A 7 5.37 4.73 -14.09
CA GLN A 7 5.26 6.11 -13.62
C GLN A 7 5.62 6.20 -12.15
N LEU A 8 6.93 6.31 -11.87
CA LEU A 8 7.43 6.46 -10.51
C LEU A 8 7.06 7.85 -9.97
N VAL A 9 6.16 7.85 -8.99
CA VAL A 9 5.77 9.05 -8.21
C VAL A 9 6.51 9.14 -6.87
N PHE A 10 7.51 8.28 -6.68
CA PHE A 10 8.27 8.11 -5.44
C PHE A 10 9.76 7.94 -5.74
N ASP A 11 10.59 8.22 -4.74
CA ASP A 11 12.04 8.04 -4.84
C ASP A 11 12.38 6.54 -4.81
N PRO A 12 12.86 5.96 -5.93
CA PRO A 12 13.15 4.54 -6.03
C PRO A 12 14.37 4.10 -5.22
N VAL A 13 15.19 5.05 -4.75
CA VAL A 13 16.32 4.77 -3.84
C VAL A 13 15.80 4.58 -2.42
N ARG A 14 14.77 5.33 -2.03
CA ARG A 14 14.18 5.25 -0.69
C ARG A 14 13.14 4.14 -0.55
N TYR A 15 12.39 3.87 -1.62
CA TYR A 15 11.40 2.81 -1.68
C TYR A 15 11.60 2.04 -2.97
N THR A 16 12.20 0.86 -2.85
CA THR A 16 12.54 0.07 -4.04
C THR A 16 11.28 -0.56 -4.65
N PRO A 17 11.26 -0.78 -5.98
CA PRO A 17 10.19 -1.55 -6.63
C PRO A 17 9.92 -2.89 -5.95
N GLN A 18 10.99 -3.59 -5.53
CA GLN A 18 10.90 -4.86 -4.83
C GLN A 18 10.14 -4.74 -3.50
N GLU A 19 10.45 -3.74 -2.67
CA GLU A 19 9.72 -3.53 -1.40
C GLU A 19 8.22 -3.29 -1.63
N ILE A 20 7.86 -2.66 -2.74
CA ILE A 20 6.47 -2.40 -3.11
C ILE A 20 5.79 -3.70 -3.52
N GLU A 21 6.41 -4.49 -4.40
CA GLU A 21 5.91 -5.81 -4.79
C GLU A 21 5.71 -6.71 -3.57
N GLU A 22 6.71 -6.79 -2.68
CA GLU A 22 6.63 -7.53 -1.41
C GLU A 22 5.41 -7.10 -0.58
N CYS A 23 5.15 -5.79 -0.46
CA CYS A 23 3.99 -5.29 0.26
C CYS A 23 2.64 -5.61 -0.41
N PHE A 24 2.58 -5.71 -1.74
CA PHE A 24 1.35 -6.13 -2.43
C PHE A 24 1.08 -7.63 -2.31
N GLU A 25 2.14 -8.43 -2.14
CA GLU A 25 2.09 -9.87 -1.93
C GLU A 25 2.00 -10.28 -0.45
N ASP A 26 2.12 -9.32 0.48
CA ASP A 26 1.98 -9.55 1.92
C ASP A 26 0.63 -10.21 2.22
N PRO A 27 0.61 -11.47 2.72
CA PRO A 27 -0.64 -12.19 3.01
C PRO A 27 -1.44 -11.52 4.14
N PHE A 28 -0.79 -10.67 4.92
CA PHE A 28 -1.37 -9.92 6.02
C PHE A 28 -1.66 -8.45 5.67
N GLY A 29 -1.37 -8.05 4.41
CA GLY A 29 -1.59 -6.70 3.94
C GLY A 29 -3.07 -6.29 4.04
N ILE A 30 -3.32 -5.14 4.65
CA ILE A 30 -4.67 -4.59 4.82
C ILE A 30 -4.94 -3.61 3.70
N ARG A 31 -5.95 -3.89 2.89
CA ARG A 31 -6.40 -3.00 1.80
C ARG A 31 -7.68 -2.29 2.21
N LEU A 32 -7.65 -0.96 2.19
CA LEU A 32 -8.76 -0.11 2.61
C LEU A 32 -9.23 0.74 1.43
N MET A 33 -10.55 0.90 1.34
CA MET A 33 -11.17 1.89 0.48
C MET A 33 -11.41 3.17 1.31
N PRO A 34 -11.01 4.35 0.82
CA PRO A 34 -11.34 5.62 1.47
C PRO A 34 -12.85 5.85 1.50
N ASP A 35 -13.34 6.40 2.61
CA ASP A 35 -14.74 6.82 2.78
C ASP A 35 -15.04 8.15 2.07
N ASP A 36 -14.01 8.95 1.79
CA ASP A 36 -14.17 10.23 1.10
C ASP A 36 -14.46 10.01 -0.39
N VAL A 37 -15.63 10.48 -0.80
CA VAL A 37 -16.16 10.36 -2.17
C VAL A 37 -15.19 10.90 -3.22
N ALA A 38 -14.38 11.91 -2.90
CA ALA A 38 -13.39 12.43 -3.84
C ALA A 38 -12.32 11.38 -4.18
N TRP A 39 -11.91 10.58 -3.20
CA TRP A 39 -10.89 9.54 -3.37
C TRP A 39 -11.47 8.28 -4.00
N THR A 40 -12.72 7.93 -3.67
CA THR A 40 -13.42 6.80 -4.27
C THR A 40 -13.72 7.04 -5.75
N LYS A 41 -14.08 8.28 -6.15
CA LYS A 41 -14.28 8.66 -7.56
C LYS A 41 -13.05 8.44 -8.41
N ASP A 42 -11.88 8.66 -7.82
CA ASP A 42 -10.59 8.43 -8.46
C ASP A 42 -10.13 6.98 -8.34
N ALA A 43 -10.90 6.03 -7.79
CA ALA A 43 -10.50 4.63 -7.57
C ALA A 43 -9.15 4.49 -6.83
N ARG A 44 -8.95 5.31 -5.80
CA ARG A 44 -7.78 5.26 -4.91
C ARG A 44 -8.05 4.35 -3.72
N TYR A 45 -7.03 3.62 -3.32
CA TYR A 45 -7.04 2.65 -2.24
C TYR A 45 -5.77 2.82 -1.38
N PHE A 46 -5.84 2.35 -0.14
CA PHE A 46 -4.70 2.27 0.75
C PHE A 46 -4.30 0.81 0.97
N CYS A 47 -3.01 0.52 0.95
CA CYS A 47 -2.44 -0.74 1.38
C CYS A 47 -1.54 -0.48 2.58
N LEU A 48 -1.82 -1.14 3.70
CA LEU A 48 -0.93 -1.19 4.86
C LEU A 48 -0.31 -2.59 4.87
N ALA A 49 0.99 -2.68 4.63
CA ALA A 49 1.70 -3.94 4.58
C ALA A 49 3.14 -3.79 5.09
N LYS A 50 3.79 -4.92 5.35
CA LYS A 50 5.22 -4.96 5.68
C LYS A 50 5.99 -5.58 4.53
N THR A 51 7.20 -5.08 4.31
CA THR A 51 8.17 -5.74 3.41
C THR A 51 8.67 -7.03 4.05
N LEU A 52 9.38 -7.87 3.30
CA LEU A 52 9.99 -9.10 3.86
C LEU A 52 11.01 -8.79 4.97
N LYS A 53 11.60 -7.59 4.94
CA LYS A 53 12.50 -7.09 6.00
C LYS A 53 11.76 -6.49 7.20
N GLY A 54 10.43 -6.52 7.20
CA GLY A 54 9.58 -6.01 8.27
C GLY A 54 9.38 -4.49 8.25
N ARG A 55 9.75 -3.79 7.17
CA ARG A 55 9.56 -2.33 7.06
C ARG A 55 8.07 -2.03 6.85
N PRO A 56 7.43 -1.23 7.72
CA PRO A 56 6.00 -0.96 7.61
C PRO A 56 5.73 0.18 6.63
N LEU A 57 5.04 -0.12 5.53
CA LEU A 57 4.74 0.85 4.48
C LEU A 57 3.23 1.07 4.34
N LEU A 58 2.85 2.34 4.17
CA LEU A 58 1.55 2.74 3.67
C LEU A 58 1.69 3.14 2.21
N ILE A 59 0.94 2.45 1.35
CA ILE A 59 0.94 2.66 -0.09
C ILE A 59 -0.45 3.16 -0.50
N VAL A 60 -0.49 4.32 -1.14
CA VAL A 60 -1.67 4.80 -1.86
C VAL A 60 -1.56 4.32 -3.28
N TYR A 61 -2.57 3.60 -3.77
CA TYR A 61 -2.57 3.10 -5.13
C TYR A 61 -3.91 3.32 -5.81
N TRP A 62 -3.85 3.53 -7.12
CA TRP A 62 -4.99 3.52 -8.01
C TRP A 62 -5.18 2.11 -8.55
N SER A 63 -6.42 1.66 -8.74
CA SER A 63 -6.67 0.39 -9.45
C SER A 63 -7.95 0.41 -10.27
N ASN A 64 -7.91 -0.24 -11.43
CA ASN A 64 -9.09 -0.58 -12.24
C ASN A 64 -9.52 -2.06 -12.12
N GLY A 65 -8.99 -2.78 -11.12
CA GLY A 65 -9.22 -4.22 -10.92
C GLY A 65 -8.33 -5.15 -11.76
N LYS A 66 -7.64 -4.64 -12.80
CA LYS A 66 -6.65 -5.41 -13.57
C LYS A 66 -5.23 -4.97 -13.24
N THR A 67 -5.00 -3.67 -13.26
CA THR A 67 -3.72 -3.04 -12.95
C THR A 67 -3.81 -2.23 -11.66
N ALA A 68 -2.69 -2.13 -10.96
CA ALA A 68 -2.50 -1.22 -9.84
C ALA A 68 -1.33 -0.30 -10.13
N ARG A 69 -1.51 1.00 -9.85
CA ARG A 69 -0.46 2.01 -9.97
C ARG A 69 -0.25 2.69 -8.63
N VAL A 70 0.99 2.77 -8.19
CA VAL A 70 1.34 3.51 -6.97
C VAL A 70 1.18 5.01 -7.21
N VAL A 71 0.45 5.67 -6.32
CA VAL A 71 0.17 7.12 -6.34
C VAL A 71 0.95 7.83 -5.23
N GLY A 72 1.26 7.13 -4.14
CA GLY A 72 2.08 7.66 -3.06
C GLY A 72 2.53 6.56 -2.13
N ILE A 73 3.64 6.80 -1.45
CA ILE A 73 4.21 5.85 -0.49
C ILE A 73 4.89 6.57 0.65
N ARG A 74 4.77 6.02 1.85
CA ARG A 74 5.51 6.43 3.02
C ARG A 74 5.57 5.29 4.04
N GLU A 75 6.40 5.48 5.06
CA GLU A 75 6.34 4.63 6.24
C GLU A 75 5.04 4.85 7.02
N MET A 76 4.56 3.80 7.67
CA MET A 76 3.40 3.88 8.55
C MET A 76 3.71 4.72 9.79
N THR A 77 2.74 5.52 10.20
CA THR A 77 2.72 6.18 11.52
C THR A 77 2.47 5.16 12.63
N ASP A 78 2.75 5.53 13.89
CA ASP A 78 2.51 4.65 15.05
C ASP A 78 1.05 4.20 15.16
N ALA A 79 0.10 5.10 14.85
CA ALA A 79 -1.32 4.78 14.87
C ALA A 79 -1.70 3.73 13.82
N GLU A 80 -1.13 3.84 12.62
CA GLU A 80 -1.36 2.88 11.52
C GLU A 80 -0.71 1.53 11.80
N GLN A 81 0.49 1.53 12.38
CA GLN A 81 1.14 0.30 12.83
C GLN A 81 0.34 -0.38 13.94
N HIS A 82 -0.20 0.39 14.89
CA HIS A 82 -1.08 -0.15 15.93
C HIS A 82 -2.36 -0.76 15.34
N TYR A 83 -2.99 -0.07 14.38
CA TYR A 83 -4.15 -0.59 13.66
C TYR A 83 -3.83 -1.88 12.90
N TYR A 84 -2.71 -1.90 12.16
CA TYR A 84 -2.22 -3.07 11.43
C TYR A 84 -2.01 -4.25 12.37
N ASN A 85 -1.27 -4.07 13.46
CA ASN A 85 -0.97 -5.14 14.41
C ASN A 85 -2.23 -5.66 15.11
N ARG A 86 -3.19 -4.79 15.45
CA ARG A 86 -4.47 -5.20 16.03
C ARG A 86 -5.26 -6.07 15.05
N LYS A 87 -5.38 -5.64 13.80
CA LYS A 87 -6.08 -6.40 12.76
C LYS A 87 -5.39 -7.72 12.45
N HIS A 88 -4.07 -7.74 12.50
CA HIS A 88 -3.28 -8.97 12.35
C HIS A 88 -3.51 -9.96 13.49
N ALA A 89 -3.68 -9.48 14.73
CA ALA A 89 -3.93 -10.34 15.89
C ALA A 89 -5.34 -10.98 15.87
N ASP A 90 -6.25 -10.46 15.06
CA ASP A 90 -7.61 -10.99 14.87
C ASP A 90 -7.67 -12.10 13.78
N ILE A 91 -6.57 -12.38 13.06
CA ILE A 91 -6.48 -13.34 11.93
C ILE A 91 -5.92 -14.69 12.38
#